data_AF-A0A7C3LJT4-F1
#
_entry.id   AF-A0A7C3LJT4-F1
#
_cell.length_a   1.000
_cell.length_b   1.000
_cell.length_c   1.000
_cell.angle_alpha   90.00
_cell.angle_beta   90.00
_cell.angle_gamma   90.00
#
_symmetry.space_group_name_H-M   'P 1'
#
loop_
_entity.id
_entity.type
_entity.pdbx_description
1 polymer ?
#
loop_
_entity_poly.entity_id
_entity_poly.type
_entity_poly.pdbx_seq_one_letter_code
_entity_poly.pdbx_strand_id
1 'polypeptide(L)'
;TDDFEAVMSPFGAGCSYMTSWPLHYLKQGRLKAVLGGFDPSERKFLKTDEMTFTVPFEMYGRFLDRWPESYLAADAWEGVRKKIARSRQAFGEGK
;
A
#
# COMPACT_ATOMS: atom_id res chain seq x y z
N THR A 1 -9.46 -11.74 -4.65
CA THR A 1 -8.80 -12.42 -5.79
C THR A 1 -8.54 -13.88 -5.47
N ASP A 2 -8.75 -14.32 -4.21
CA ASP A 2 -8.42 -15.66 -3.70
C ASP A 2 -6.98 -16.09 -4.01
N ASP A 3 -6.14 -15.09 -4.28
CA ASP A 3 -4.76 -15.18 -4.69
C ASP A 3 -3.92 -14.76 -3.49
N PHE A 4 -3.29 -15.74 -2.85
CA PHE A 4 -2.44 -15.50 -1.68
C PHE A 4 -1.21 -14.63 -2.00
N GLU A 5 -0.84 -14.52 -3.29
CA GLU A 5 0.25 -13.68 -3.76
C GLU A 5 -0.25 -12.39 -4.42
N ALA A 6 -1.43 -11.87 -4.02
CA ALA A 6 -2.03 -10.68 -4.65
C ALA A 6 -1.22 -9.38 -4.48
N VAL A 7 -0.26 -9.35 -3.56
CA VAL A 7 0.63 -8.21 -3.30
C VAL A 7 2.08 -8.62 -3.52
N MET A 8 2.81 -7.82 -4.31
CA MET A 8 4.22 -8.06 -4.63
C MET A 8 5.09 -6.93 -4.08
N SER A 9 6.34 -7.25 -3.71
CA SER A 9 7.37 -6.27 -3.36
C SER A 9 8.66 -6.56 -4.15
N PRO A 10 8.63 -6.37 -5.48
CA PRO A 10 9.79 -6.64 -6.34
C PRO A 10 10.93 -5.65 -6.09
N PHE A 11 12.12 -5.90 -6.63
CA PHE A 11 13.22 -4.93 -6.58
C PHE A 11 13.02 -3.81 -7.62
N GLY A 12 13.35 -2.57 -7.29
CA GLY A 12 13.30 -1.47 -8.26
C GLY A 12 13.60 -0.10 -7.67
N ALA A 13 13.63 0.92 -8.54
CA ALA A 13 13.62 2.31 -8.11
C ALA A 13 12.20 2.71 -7.64
N GLY A 14 12.07 3.81 -6.90
CA GLY A 14 10.78 4.25 -6.36
C GLY A 14 9.65 4.34 -7.38
N CYS A 15 9.92 5.00 -8.53
CA CYS A 15 8.96 5.09 -9.63
C CYS A 15 8.54 3.73 -10.21
N SER A 16 9.40 2.71 -10.12
CA SER A 16 9.07 1.37 -10.63
C SER A 16 8.00 0.70 -9.78
N TYR A 17 7.97 0.96 -8.47
CA TYR A 17 6.89 0.46 -7.60
C TYR A 17 5.54 1.07 -7.97
N MET A 18 5.54 2.35 -8.36
CA MET A 18 4.33 3.09 -8.67
C MET A 18 3.80 2.88 -10.08
N THR A 19 4.64 2.58 -11.07
CA THR A 19 4.22 2.49 -12.47
C THR A 19 4.67 1.21 -13.15
N SER A 20 5.98 0.97 -13.23
CA SER A 20 6.55 -0.12 -14.04
C SER A 20 6.08 -1.50 -13.61
N TRP A 21 6.14 -1.82 -12.32
CA TRP A 21 5.76 -3.14 -11.79
C TRP A 21 4.26 -3.42 -11.87
N PRO A 22 3.36 -2.52 -11.41
CA PRO A 22 1.92 -2.72 -11.58
C PRO A 22 1.52 -2.91 -13.05
N LEU A 23 2.06 -2.09 -13.95
CA LEU A 23 1.77 -2.20 -15.40
C LEU A 23 2.36 -3.46 -16.01
N HIS A 24 3.53 -3.90 -15.57
CA HIS A 24 4.15 -5.16 -16.00
C HIS A 24 3.27 -6.37 -15.66
N TYR A 25 2.76 -6.44 -14.42
CA TYR A 25 1.85 -7.52 -14.02
C TYR A 25 0.52 -7.45 -14.78
N LEU A 26 -0.05 -6.25 -14.95
CA LEU A 26 -1.27 -6.07 -15.74
C LEU A 26 -1.11 -6.55 -17.19
N LYS A 27 0.02 -6.24 -17.84
CA LYS A 27 0.32 -6.72 -19.20
C LYS A 27 0.39 -8.25 -19.29
N GLN A 28 0.69 -8.93 -18.18
CA GLN A 28 0.69 -10.39 -18.07
C GLN A 28 -0.69 -10.97 -17.68
N GLY A 29 -1.73 -10.14 -17.57
CA GLY A 29 -3.05 -10.56 -17.08
C GLY A 29 -3.07 -10.87 -15.57
N ARG A 30 -2.06 -10.41 -14.82
CA ARG A 30 -1.93 -10.66 -13.38
C ARG A 30 -2.39 -9.42 -12.61
N LEU A 31 -3.49 -9.56 -11.87
CA LEU A 31 -4.03 -8.49 -11.04
C LEU A 31 -3.28 -8.41 -9.70
N LYS A 32 -2.13 -7.75 -9.70
CA LYS A 32 -1.22 -7.64 -8.54
C LYS A 32 -1.09 -6.18 -8.07
N ALA A 33 -1.19 -5.96 -6.76
CA ALA A 33 -0.76 -4.72 -6.15
C ALA A 33 0.74 -4.76 -5.84
N VAL A 34 1.35 -3.58 -5.71
CA VAL A 34 2.79 -3.44 -5.44
C VAL A 34 3.01 -2.63 -4.17
N LEU A 35 3.71 -3.22 -3.21
CA LEU A 35 4.24 -2.54 -2.04
C LEU A 35 5.66 -2.04 -2.35
N GLY A 36 5.91 -0.76 -2.11
CA GLY A 36 7.17 -0.08 -2.40
C GLY A 36 7.58 0.91 -1.32
N GLY A 37 8.48 1.83 -1.65
CA GLY A 37 9.07 2.77 -0.70
C GLY A 37 10.38 2.29 -0.07
N PHE A 38 11.01 1.26 -0.67
CA PHE A 38 12.28 0.68 -0.19
C PHE A 38 13.53 1.23 -0.87
N ASP A 39 13.38 1.95 -1.98
CA ASP A 39 14.51 2.51 -2.72
C ASP A 39 15.19 3.62 -1.90
N PRO A 40 16.49 3.49 -1.54
CA PRO A 40 17.20 4.53 -0.81
C PRO A 40 17.13 5.91 -1.45
N SER A 41 17.06 5.98 -2.78
CA SER A 41 16.96 7.24 -3.52
C SER A 41 15.58 7.91 -3.36
N GLU A 42 14.53 7.12 -3.15
CA GLU A 42 13.15 7.54 -2.90
C GLU A 42 12.93 7.88 -1.42
N ARG A 43 13.59 7.16 -0.49
CA ARG A 43 13.36 7.29 0.97
C ARG A 43 13.44 8.71 1.51
N LYS A 44 14.27 9.58 0.91
CA LYS A 44 14.40 10.99 1.31
C LYS A 44 13.15 11.84 1.04
N PHE A 45 12.22 11.34 0.22
CA PHE A 45 10.96 12.00 -0.13
C PHE A 45 9.76 11.41 0.62
N LEU A 46 9.96 10.31 1.35
CA LEU A 46 8.92 9.66 2.15
C LEU A 46 9.13 9.98 3.63
N LYS A 47 8.05 9.97 4.40
CA LYS A 47 8.14 10.06 5.86
C LYS A 47 8.81 8.82 6.45
N THR A 48 9.24 8.93 7.70
CA THR A 48 9.96 7.86 8.39
C THR A 48 9.21 6.52 8.38
N ASP A 49 7.89 6.55 8.54
CA ASP A 49 7.00 5.39 8.58
C ASP A 49 6.13 5.22 7.32
N GLU A 50 6.40 5.96 6.26
CA GLU A 50 5.60 5.95 5.04
C GLU A 50 6.16 4.99 3.98
N MET A 51 5.25 4.33 3.29
CA MET A 51 5.49 3.40 2.19
C MET A 51 4.52 3.67 1.04
N THR A 52 4.85 3.20 -0.16
CA THR A 52 3.94 3.30 -1.31
C THR A 52 3.19 1.98 -1.49
N PHE A 53 1.89 2.06 -1.79
CA PHE A 53 1.08 0.90 -2.12
C PHE A 53 0.27 1.21 -3.37
N THR A 54 0.66 0.62 -4.49
CA THR A 54 0.03 0.85 -5.78
C THR A 54 -0.90 -0.29 -6.14
N VAL A 55 -2.14 0.06 -6.42
CA VAL A 55 -3.21 -0.89 -6.73
C VAL A 55 -3.70 -0.66 -8.16
N PRO A 56 -3.88 -1.72 -8.97
CA PRO A 56 -4.62 -1.60 -10.22
C PRO A 56 -6.05 -1.09 -9.98
N PHE A 57 -6.58 -0.30 -10.91
CA PHE A 57 -7.91 0.30 -10.78
C PHE A 57 -9.03 -0.74 -10.54
N GLU A 58 -9.00 -1.86 -11.27
CA GLU A 58 -9.96 -2.95 -11.06
C GLU A 58 -9.88 -3.52 -9.62
N MET A 59 -8.67 -3.66 -9.06
CA MET A 59 -8.49 -4.11 -7.69
C MET A 59 -9.01 -3.07 -6.69
N TYR A 60 -8.82 -1.78 -6.96
CA TYR A 60 -9.35 -0.71 -6.13
C TYR A 60 -10.88 -0.71 -6.09
N GLY A 61 -11.56 -0.90 -7.23
CA GLY A 61 -13.02 -1.05 -7.26
C GLY A 61 -13.49 -2.20 -6.38
N ARG A 62 -12.80 -3.35 -6.45
CA ARG A 62 -13.05 -4.52 -5.60
C ARG A 62 -12.85 -4.25 -4.10
N PHE A 63 -11.98 -3.31 -3.73
CA PHE A 63 -11.82 -2.89 -2.33
C PHE A 63 -13.00 -2.03 -1.89
N LEU A 64 -13.45 -1.09 -2.72
CA LEU A 64 -14.60 -0.24 -2.44
C LEU A 64 -15.90 -1.04 -2.28
N ASP A 65 -16.05 -2.14 -3.01
CA ASP A 65 -17.23 -3.00 -2.86
C ASP A 65 -17.21 -3.79 -1.54
N ARG A 66 -16.03 -4.15 -1.04
CA ARG A 66 -15.86 -5.11 0.07
C ARG A 66 -15.45 -4.49 1.40
N TRP A 67 -15.03 -3.22 1.43
CA TRP A 67 -14.56 -2.60 2.67
C TRP A 67 -15.57 -2.64 3.83
N PRO A 68 -16.92 -2.60 3.63
CA PRO A 68 -17.87 -2.68 4.75
C PRO A 68 -17.80 -4.02 5.49
N GLU A 69 -17.40 -5.09 4.81
CA GLU A 69 -17.24 -6.44 5.38
C GLU A 69 -15.80 -6.71 5.83
N SER A 70 -14.89 -5.76 5.63
CA SER A 70 -13.48 -5.89 5.98
C SER A 70 -13.19 -5.54 7.44
N TYR A 71 -11.94 -5.76 7.87
CA TYR A 71 -11.47 -5.36 9.19
C TYR A 71 -11.59 -3.85 9.45
N LEU A 72 -11.75 -3.01 8.42
CA LEU A 72 -11.93 -1.56 8.55
C LEU A 72 -13.23 -1.19 9.26
N ALA A 73 -14.27 -2.03 9.17
CA ALA A 73 -15.54 -1.85 9.87
C ALA A 73 -15.55 -2.50 11.27
N ALA A 74 -14.48 -3.23 11.64
CA ALA A 74 -14.37 -3.95 12.89
C ALA A 74 -13.52 -3.20 13.93
N ASP A 75 -13.69 -3.54 15.21
CA ASP A 75 -12.95 -2.95 16.34
C ASP A 75 -11.42 -3.09 16.21
N ALA A 76 -10.95 -4.09 15.47
CA ALA A 76 -9.53 -4.28 15.18
C ALA A 76 -8.90 -3.04 14.52
N TRP A 77 -9.66 -2.29 13.72
CA TRP A 77 -9.18 -1.07 13.06
C TRP A 77 -8.80 0.04 14.05
N GLU A 78 -9.51 0.15 15.18
CA GLU A 78 -9.18 1.13 16.22
C GLU A 78 -7.77 0.92 16.79
N GLY A 79 -7.32 -0.33 16.88
CA GLY A 79 -5.94 -0.65 17.25
C GLY A 79 -4.92 -0.08 16.26
N VAL A 80 -5.20 -0.16 14.95
CA VAL A 80 -4.33 0.38 13.91
C VAL A 80 -4.34 1.91 13.93
N ARG A 81 -5.53 2.54 14.08
CA ARG A 81 -5.66 4.00 14.18
C ARG A 81 -4.84 4.59 15.33
N LYS A 82 -4.82 3.92 16.49
CA LYS A 82 -3.98 4.31 17.64
C LYS A 82 -2.48 4.27 17.30
N LYS A 83 -2.02 3.28 16.53
CA LYS A 83 -0.63 3.20 16.07
C LYS A 83 -0.28 4.33 15.12
N ILE A 84 -1.17 4.64 14.17
CA ILE A 84 -1.02 5.77 13.23
C ILE A 84 -0.90 7.09 14.01
N ALA A 85 -1.77 7.33 15.00
CA ALA A 85 -1.72 8.53 15.82
C ALA A 85 -0.40 8.66 16.61
N ARG A 86 0.09 7.56 17.19
CA ARG A 86 1.39 7.53 17.88
C ARG A 86 2.55 7.86 16.94
N SER A 87 2.53 7.32 15.71
CA SER A 87 3.56 7.60 14.72
C SER A 87 3.59 9.08 14.33
N ARG A 88 2.42 9.66 14.05
CA ARG A 88 2.27 11.11 13.79
C ARG A 88 2.82 11.95 14.94
N GLN A 89 2.55 11.58 16.19
CA GLN A 89 3.10 12.29 17.34
C GLN A 89 4.63 12.18 17.41
N ALA A 90 5.18 10.98 17.20
CA ALA A 90 6.62 10.72 17.25
C ALA A 90 7.41 11.53 16.20
N PHE A 91 6.84 11.72 15.01
CA PHE A 91 7.47 12.45 13.91
C PHE A 91 6.96 13.89 13.74
N GLY A 92 6.26 14.45 14.74
CA GLY A 92 5.88 15.87 14.78
C GLY A 92 4.71 16.26 13.86
N GLU A 93 3.92 15.29 13.39
CA GLU A 93 2.76 15.47 12.50
C GLU A 93 1.41 15.53 13.23
N GLY A 94 1.42 15.44 14.56
CA GLY A 94 0.20 15.42 15.40
C GLY A 94 -0.40 16.79 15.73
N LYS A 95 -0.19 17.81 14.88
CA LYS A 95 -0.77 19.15 15.06
C LYS A 95 -2.09 19.29 14.31
#